data_AF-A0A9J6AVY7-F1
#
_entry.id   AF-A0A9J6AVY7-F1
#
_cell.length_a   1.000
_cell.length_b   1.000
_cell.length_c   1.000
_cell.angle_alpha   90.00
_cell.angle_beta   90.00
_cell.angle_gamma   90.00
#
_symmetry.space_group_name_H-M   'P 1'
#
loop_
_entity.id
_entity.type
_entity.pdbx_description
1 polymer ?
#
loop_
_entity_poly.entity_id
_entity_poly.type
_entity_poly.pdbx_seq_one_letter_code
_entity_poly.pdbx_strand_id
1 'polypeptide(L)'
;MKEQMAILGNNRIEDVRWLCSLTESELDLLIGLKVLIQQRAKKIGHKSLANKFDLKTLRALSEFLLPLHKLVTFIHYLNGASSINWYLL
;
A
#
# COMPACT_ATOMS: atom_id res chain seq x y z
N MET A 1 -13.45 22.96 -14.32
CA MET A 1 -12.09 22.40 -14.52
C MET A 1 -11.15 22.70 -13.34
N LYS A 2 -11.03 23.95 -12.87
CA LYS A 2 -10.22 24.31 -11.68
C LYS A 2 -10.59 23.58 -10.39
N GLU A 3 -11.89 23.34 -10.18
CA GLU A 3 -12.41 22.70 -8.95
C GLU A 3 -12.11 21.20 -8.86
N GLN A 4 -12.12 20.50 -10.00
CA GLN A 4 -11.72 19.09 -10.06
C GLN A 4 -10.21 18.90 -9.81
N MET A 5 -9.37 19.83 -10.30
CA MET A 5 -7.93 19.84 -9.99
C MET A 5 -7.65 20.11 -8.51
N ALA A 6 -8.49 20.91 -7.83
CA ALA A 6 -8.36 21.14 -6.39
C ALA A 6 -8.63 19.87 -5.57
N ILE A 7 -9.57 19.04 -6.03
CA ILE A 7 -9.97 17.79 -5.35
C ILE A 7 -9.01 16.64 -5.67
N LEU A 8 -8.60 16.49 -6.93
CA LEU A 8 -7.76 15.37 -7.39
C LEU A 8 -6.25 15.65 -7.21
N GLY A 9 -5.87 16.91 -7.03
CA GLY A 9 -4.47 17.34 -7.05
C GLY A 9 -3.83 17.02 -8.41
N ASN A 10 -2.63 16.43 -8.36
CA ASN A 10 -1.90 16.00 -9.57
C ASN A 10 -2.20 14.54 -9.98
N ASN A 11 -3.25 13.93 -9.41
CA ASN A 11 -3.59 12.53 -9.67
C ASN A 11 -4.60 12.41 -10.82
N ARG A 12 -4.54 11.29 -11.54
CA ARG A 12 -5.54 10.99 -12.57
C ARG A 12 -6.83 10.50 -11.91
N ILE A 13 -7.97 10.72 -12.56
CA ILE A 13 -9.28 10.24 -12.07
C ILE A 13 -9.26 8.71 -11.89
N GLU A 14 -8.57 8.00 -12.77
CA GLU A 14 -8.45 6.54 -12.71
C GLU A 14 -7.67 6.06 -11.47
N ASP A 15 -6.71 6.84 -11.00
CA ASP A 15 -5.91 6.52 -9.82
C ASP A 15 -6.74 6.74 -8.54
N VAL A 16 -7.53 7.80 -8.51
CA VAL A 16 -8.45 8.06 -7.39
C VAL A 16 -9.58 7.03 -7.37
N ARG A 17 -10.16 6.70 -8.53
CA ARG A 17 -11.18 5.65 -8.63
C ARG A 17 -10.65 4.28 -8.21
N TRP A 18 -9.40 3.96 -8.57
CA TRP A 18 -8.72 2.77 -8.09
C TRP A 18 -8.57 2.78 -6.56
N LEU A 19 -8.08 3.89 -5.98
CA LEU A 19 -7.93 4.01 -4.54
C LEU A 19 -9.26 3.79 -3.80
N CYS A 20 -10.36 4.34 -4.32
CA CYS A 20 -11.70 4.15 -3.77
C CYS A 20 -12.27 2.72 -3.95
N SER A 21 -11.66 1.88 -4.78
CA SER A 21 -12.11 0.50 -5.00
C SER A 21 -11.46 -0.51 -4.05
N LEU A 22 -10.47 -0.08 -3.28
CA LEU A 22 -9.73 -0.93 -2.35
C LEU A 22 -10.53 -1.20 -1.08
N THR A 23 -10.33 -2.38 -0.48
CA THR A 23 -10.88 -2.69 0.84
C THR A 23 -10.10 -1.95 1.93
N GLU A 24 -10.68 -1.87 3.13
CA GLU A 24 -10.04 -1.26 4.31
C GLU A 24 -8.65 -1.86 4.59
N SER A 25 -8.54 -3.19 4.61
CA SER A 25 -7.26 -3.89 4.81
C SER A 25 -6.23 -3.64 3.70
N GLU A 26 -6.67 -3.49 2.46
CA GLU A 26 -5.80 -3.13 1.34
C GLU A 26 -5.30 -1.68 1.47
N LEU A 27 -6.17 -0.76 1.92
CA LEU A 27 -5.79 0.62 2.21
C LEU A 27 -4.78 0.69 3.37
N ASP A 28 -5.02 -0.03 4.46
CA ASP A 28 -4.11 -0.08 5.61
C ASP A 28 -2.72 -0.59 5.21
N LEU A 29 -2.65 -1.64 4.39
CA LEU A 29 -1.39 -2.15 3.86
C LEU A 29 -0.63 -1.05 3.08
N LEU A 30 -1.32 -0.33 2.20
CA LEU A 30 -0.72 0.71 1.37
C LEU A 30 -0.30 1.94 2.18
N ILE A 31 -1.07 2.33 3.20
CA ILE A 31 -0.71 3.39 4.14
C ILE A 31 0.54 2.98 4.92
N GLY A 32 0.57 1.75 5.46
CA GLY A 32 1.73 1.19 6.15
C GLY A 32 2.97 1.17 5.27
N LEU A 33 2.85 0.74 4.01
CA LEU A 33 3.94 0.76 3.04
C LEU A 33 4.49 2.17 2.82
N LYS A 34 3.61 3.16 2.62
CA LYS A 34 4.00 4.56 2.43
C LYS A 34 4.79 5.07 3.64
N VAL A 35 4.31 4.80 4.85
CA VAL A 35 5.00 5.18 6.09
C VAL A 35 6.37 4.50 6.19
N LEU A 36 6.47 3.20 5.92
CA LEU A 36 7.73 2.46 5.97
C LEU A 36 8.77 3.02 5.00
N ILE A 37 8.35 3.35 3.77
CA ILE A 37 9.24 3.93 2.76
C ILE A 37 9.71 5.32 3.17
N GLN A 38 8.81 6.15 3.71
CA GLN A 38 9.17 7.46 4.26
C GLN A 38 10.21 7.34 5.39
N GLN A 39 9.99 6.41 6.33
CA GLN A 39 10.92 6.15 7.43
C GLN A 39 12.28 5.66 6.93
N ARG A 40 12.31 4.71 5.98
CA ARG A 40 13.54 4.18 5.40
C ARG A 40 14.32 5.25 4.65
N ALA A 41 13.65 6.02 3.79
CA ALA A 41 14.26 7.13 3.05
C ALA A 41 14.86 8.19 3.99
N LYS A 42 14.17 8.51 5.10
CA LYS A 42 14.71 9.39 6.15
C LYS A 42 15.95 8.80 6.80
N LYS A 43 15.93 7.50 7.14
CA LYS A 43 17.04 6.80 7.81
C LYS A 43 18.32 6.77 6.96
N ILE A 44 18.21 6.62 5.65
CA ILE A 44 19.35 6.60 4.72
C ILE A 44 19.77 8.00 4.23
N GLY A 45 19.15 9.08 4.73
CA GLY A 45 19.48 10.45 4.31
C GLY A 45 18.85 10.91 2.98
N HIS A 46 18.05 10.08 2.33
CA HIS A 46 17.44 10.36 1.03
C HIS A 46 15.95 10.74 1.13
N LYS A 47 15.61 11.76 1.93
CA LYS A 47 14.22 12.21 2.14
C LYS A 47 13.48 12.56 0.84
N SER A 48 14.18 13.02 -0.19
CA SER A 48 13.58 13.35 -1.49
C SER A 48 13.00 12.13 -2.21
N LEU A 49 13.50 10.92 -1.95
CA LEU A 49 12.93 9.69 -2.50
C LEU A 49 11.53 9.40 -1.92
N ALA A 50 11.30 9.73 -0.65
CA ALA A 50 10.00 9.58 -0.02
C ALA A 50 8.93 10.47 -0.67
N ASN A 51 9.33 11.68 -1.11
CA ASN A 51 8.44 12.64 -1.74
C ASN A 51 8.04 12.24 -3.16
N LYS A 52 8.80 11.33 -3.81
CA LYS A 52 8.45 10.76 -5.11
C LYS A 52 7.40 9.65 -5.02
N PHE A 53 7.04 9.23 -3.81
CA PHE A 53 6.10 8.16 -3.58
C PHE A 53 4.65 8.67 -3.66
N ASP A 54 4.25 8.97 -4.89
CA ASP A 54 2.92 9.46 -5.25
C ASP A 54 1.90 8.32 -5.41
N LEU A 55 0.63 8.67 -5.66
CA LEU A 55 -0.45 7.69 -5.82
C LEU A 55 -0.20 6.74 -6.99
N LYS A 56 0.46 7.22 -8.05
CA LYS A 56 0.83 6.41 -9.21
C LYS A 56 1.85 5.33 -8.85
N THR A 57 2.88 5.70 -8.08
CA THR A 57 3.89 4.75 -7.60
C THR A 57 3.27 3.74 -6.64
N LEU A 58 2.39 4.20 -5.75
CA LEU A 58 1.65 3.35 -4.83
C LEU A 58 0.78 2.33 -5.58
N ARG A 59 0.08 2.78 -6.63
CA ARG A 59 -0.70 1.92 -7.52
C ARG A 59 0.15 0.86 -8.19
N ALA A 60 1.28 1.24 -8.80
CA ALA A 60 2.17 0.28 -9.46
C ALA A 60 2.69 -0.80 -8.51
N LEU A 61 3.00 -0.44 -7.26
CA LEU A 61 3.46 -1.39 -6.26
C LEU A 61 2.33 -2.29 -5.71
N SER A 62 1.11 -1.75 -5.65
CA SER A 62 -0.06 -2.49 -5.19
C SER A 62 -0.39 -3.71 -6.07
N GLU A 63 -0.05 -3.64 -7.36
CA GLU A 63 -0.25 -4.73 -8.32
C GLU A 63 0.46 -6.03 -7.89
N PHE A 64 1.56 -5.90 -7.15
CA PHE A 64 2.32 -7.04 -6.61
C PHE A 64 1.99 -7.32 -5.14
N LEU A 65 1.79 -6.27 -4.34
CA LEU A 65 1.65 -6.40 -2.88
C LEU A 65 0.27 -6.89 -2.44
N LEU A 66 -0.81 -6.45 -3.09
CA LEU A 66 -2.17 -6.85 -2.68
C LEU A 66 -2.44 -8.35 -2.93
N PRO A 67 -2.04 -8.94 -4.06
CA PRO A 67 -2.14 -10.39 -4.25
C PRO A 67 -1.32 -11.17 -3.22
N LEU A 68 -0.10 -10.72 -2.91
CA LEU A 68 0.75 -11.34 -1.89
C LEU A 68 0.11 -11.28 -0.50
N HIS A 69 -0.45 -10.14 -0.12
CA HIS A 69 -1.17 -9.99 1.14
C HIS A 69 -2.34 -10.99 1.23
N LYS A 70 -3.17 -11.07 0.19
CA LYS A 70 -4.29 -12.04 0.12
C LYS A 70 -3.82 -13.48 0.23
N LEU A 71 -2.71 -13.82 -0.44
CA LEU A 71 -2.12 -15.16 -0.39
C LEU A 71 -1.61 -15.48 1.01
N VAL A 72 -0.92 -14.55 1.68
CA VAL A 72 -0.46 -14.73 3.07
C VAL A 72 -1.64 -14.87 4.03
N THR A 73 -2.67 -14.04 3.91
CA THR A 73 -3.90 -14.17 4.70
C THR A 73 -4.58 -15.52 4.45
N PHE A 74 -4.61 -15.99 3.20
CA PHE A 74 -5.17 -17.28 2.84
C PHE A 74 -4.34 -18.45 3.41
N ILE A 75 -3.02 -18.40 3.32
CA ILE A 75 -2.13 -19.38 3.96
C ILE A 75 -2.32 -19.37 5.48
N HIS A 76 -2.40 -18.20 6.11
CA HIS A 76 -2.70 -18.10 7.53
C HIS A 76 -4.08 -18.64 7.88
N TYR A 77 -5.09 -18.48 7.02
CA TYR A 77 -6.40 -19.08 7.21
C TYR A 77 -6.34 -20.62 7.14
N LEU A 78 -5.63 -21.17 6.15
CA LEU A 78 -5.42 -22.62 6.03
C LEU A 78 -4.59 -23.18 7.19
N ASN A 79 -3.55 -22.47 7.61
CA ASN A 79 -2.71 -22.85 8.74
C ASN A 79 -3.39 -22.59 10.09
N GLY A 80 -4.35 -21.67 10.16
CA GLY A 80 -5.18 -21.41 11.34
C GLY A 80 -6.16 -22.55 11.63
N ALA A 81 -6.41 -23.45 10.66
CA ALA A 81 -7.08 -24.72 10.88
C ALA A 81 -6.15 -25.80 11.49
N SER A 82 -4.84 -25.56 11.53
CA SER A 82 -3.83 -26.45 12.10
C SER A 82 -2.88 -25.65 12.98
N SER A 83 -3.26 -25.48 14.26
CA SER A 83 -2.51 -24.81 15.34
C SER A 83 -0.98 -24.92 15.25
N ILE A 84 -0.32 -24.06 14.47
CA ILE A 84 1.15 -23.94 14.41
C ILE A 84 1.52 -22.52 14.83
N ASN A 85 2.25 -22.44 15.94
CA ASN A 85 2.73 -21.22 16.55
C ASN A 85 4.01 -20.75 15.83
N TRP A 86 3.89 -19.66 15.07
CA TRP A 86 4.99 -19.09 14.27
C TRP A 86 5.98 -18.22 15.07
N TYR A 87 5.82 -18.08 16.39
CA TYR A 87 6.78 -17.36 17.24
C TYR A 87 8.01 -18.19 17.65
N LEU A 88 8.19 -19.39 17.09
CA LEU A 88 9.27 -20.33 17.43
C LEU A 88 10.22 -20.67 16.26
N LEU A 89 10.15 -19.95 15.14
CA LEU A 89 11.11 -20.01 14.03
C LEU A 89 11.67 -18.62 13.75
#